data_AF-A0A9Q5VD31-F1
#
_entry.id   AF-A0A9Q5VD31-F1
#
_cell.length_a   1.000
_cell.length_b   1.000
_cell.length_c   1.000
_cell.angle_alpha   90.00
_cell.angle_beta   90.00
_cell.angle_gamma   90.00
#
_symmetry.space_group_name_H-M   'P 1'
#
loop_
_entity.id
_entity.type
_entity.pdbx_description
1 polymer ?
#
loop_
_entity_poly.entity_id
_entity_poly.type
_entity_poly.pdbx_seq_one_letter_code
_entity_poly.pdbx_strand_id
1 'polypeptide(L)'
;MARSGRYYISSHKSSEEKLPEYIRNHWGIENKLHWVLDVHLNDDADRKLNKNAVDNISRIKRLAVNLVRKNDFGNKKSVRLKLKQLQWDENYLLNILLGKS
;
A
#
# COMPACT_ATOMS: atom_id res chain seq x y z
N MET A 1 -7.38 -2.02 -34.99
CA MET A 1 -6.69 -1.78 -33.70
C MET A 1 -7.39 -0.61 -33.01
N ALA A 2 -8.08 -0.84 -31.89
CA ALA A 2 -8.72 0.23 -31.14
C ALA A 2 -7.64 1.07 -30.42
N ARG A 3 -7.60 2.37 -30.68
CA ARG A 3 -6.68 3.29 -30.00
C ARG A 3 -7.25 3.60 -28.62
N SER A 4 -6.69 3.00 -27.57
CA SER A 4 -7.08 3.32 -26.19
C SER A 4 -6.47 4.66 -25.76
N GLY A 5 -7.27 5.71 -25.74
CA GLY A 5 -6.91 6.98 -25.09
C GLY A 5 -7.06 6.87 -23.57
N ARG A 6 -6.20 7.55 -22.80
CA ARG A 6 -6.35 7.75 -21.35
C ARG A 6 -6.45 9.24 -21.09
N TYR A 7 -7.47 9.66 -20.36
CA TYR A 7 -7.69 11.05 -19.99
C TYR A 7 -7.32 11.26 -18.54
N TYR A 8 -6.73 12.41 -18.22
CA TYR A 8 -6.29 12.79 -16.88
C TYR A 8 -6.80 14.17 -16.53
N ILE A 9 -7.27 14.36 -15.31
CA ILE A 9 -7.66 15.66 -14.75
C ILE A 9 -6.53 16.09 -13.82
N SER A 10 -6.00 17.29 -14.04
CA SER A 10 -4.88 17.82 -13.26
C SER A 10 -4.94 19.35 -13.23
N SER A 11 -4.46 19.94 -12.15
CA SER A 11 -4.21 21.38 -12.06
C SER A 11 -2.91 21.81 -12.76
N HIS A 12 -2.07 20.84 -13.15
CA HIS A 12 -0.84 21.10 -13.91
C HIS A 12 -1.16 21.50 -15.35
N LYS A 13 -0.29 22.34 -15.93
CA LYS A 13 -0.39 22.69 -17.35
C LYS A 13 -0.07 21.46 -18.20
N SER A 14 -0.78 21.29 -19.30
CA SER A 14 -0.56 20.17 -20.24
C SER A 14 0.83 20.17 -20.88
N SER A 15 1.47 21.34 -20.93
CA SER A 15 2.84 21.53 -21.45
C SER A 15 3.94 21.20 -20.42
N GLU A 16 3.59 20.82 -19.19
CA GLU A 16 4.57 20.54 -18.16
C GLU A 16 5.30 19.22 -18.42
N GLU A 17 6.61 19.28 -18.62
CA GLU A 17 7.44 18.12 -18.99
C GLU A 17 7.41 16.98 -17.96
N LYS A 18 7.18 17.32 -16.69
CA LYS A 18 7.09 16.36 -15.58
C LYS A 18 5.71 15.69 -15.45
N LEU A 19 4.69 16.18 -16.16
CA LEU A 19 3.33 15.65 -16.05
C LEU A 19 3.24 14.13 -16.31
N PRO A 20 3.91 13.54 -17.33
CA PRO A 20 3.92 12.10 -17.52
C PRO A 20 4.56 11.34 -16.35
N GLU A 21 5.57 11.91 -15.71
CA GLU A 21 6.22 11.32 -14.53
C GLU A 21 5.27 11.32 -13.33
N TYR A 22 4.60 12.44 -13.06
CA TYR A 22 3.59 12.53 -11.99
C TYR A 22 2.46 11.52 -12.18
N ILE A 23 1.95 11.40 -13.40
CA ILE A 23 0.93 10.39 -13.74
C ILE A 23 1.44 8.98 -13.42
N ARG A 24 2.66 8.62 -13.87
CA ARG A 24 3.23 7.30 -13.59
C ARG A 24 3.45 7.06 -12.10
N ASN A 25 3.93 8.07 -11.38
CA ASN A 25 4.16 7.97 -9.93
C ASN A 25 2.84 7.78 -9.17
N HIS A 26 1.77 8.47 -9.59
CA HIS A 26 0.42 8.27 -9.05
C HIS A 26 -0.06 6.83 -9.25
N TRP A 27 0.07 6.28 -10.46
CA TRP A 27 -0.22 4.86 -10.71
C TRP A 27 0.67 3.90 -9.89
N GLY A 28 1.89 4.32 -9.56
CA GLY A 28 2.77 3.60 -8.66
C GLY A 28 2.19 3.43 -7.26
N ILE A 29 1.44 4.41 -6.76
CA ILE A 29 0.75 4.33 -5.46
C ILE A 29 -0.36 3.29 -5.53
N GLU A 30 -1.18 3.30 -6.57
CA GLU A 30 -2.29 2.35 -6.69
C GLU A 30 -1.79 0.90 -6.82
N ASN A 31 -0.78 0.68 -7.67
CA ASN A 31 -0.25 -0.66 -7.86
C ASN A 31 0.53 -1.17 -6.64
N LYS A 32 1.29 -0.31 -5.95
CA LYS A 32 2.15 -0.76 -4.85
C LYS A 32 1.43 -0.73 -3.52
N LEU A 33 0.58 0.25 -3.24
CA LEU A 33 -0.10 0.35 -1.94
C LEU A 33 -1.50 -0.24 -2.00
N HIS A 34 -2.38 0.31 -2.82
CA HIS A 34 -3.81 -0.05 -2.80
C HIS A 34 -4.03 -1.52 -3.15
N TRP A 35 -3.43 -2.03 -4.21
CA TRP A 35 -3.56 -3.46 -4.53
C TRP A 35 -3.17 -4.39 -3.36
N VAL A 36 -2.15 -4.02 -2.57
CA VAL A 36 -1.77 -4.79 -1.38
C VAL A 36 -2.81 -4.67 -0.28
N LEU A 37 -3.37 -3.49 -0.04
CA LEU A 37 -4.45 -3.29 0.93
C LEU A 37 -5.69 -4.09 0.53
N ASP A 38 -6.11 -3.96 -0.73
CA ASP A 38 -7.34 -4.56 -1.25
C ASP A 38 -7.22 -6.09 -1.27
N VAL A 39 -6.11 -6.63 -1.81
CA VAL A 39 -5.97 -8.08 -2.03
C VAL A 39 -5.39 -8.82 -0.83
N HIS A 40 -4.45 -8.24 -0.08
CA HIS A 40 -3.80 -8.94 1.04
C HIS A 40 -4.41 -8.62 2.39
N LEU A 41 -5.00 -7.44 2.56
CA LEU A 41 -5.66 -7.02 3.80
C LEU A 41 -7.18 -6.86 3.65
N ASN A 42 -7.73 -7.28 2.51
CA ASN A 42 -9.16 -7.37 2.24
C ASN A 42 -9.89 -6.04 2.52
N ASP A 43 -9.25 -4.91 2.17
CA ASP A 43 -9.75 -3.56 2.49
C ASP A 43 -11.10 -3.28 1.80
N ASP A 44 -11.28 -3.71 0.55
CA ASP A 44 -12.55 -3.55 -0.19
C ASP A 44 -13.74 -4.25 0.46
N ALA A 45 -13.50 -5.32 1.21
CA ALA A 45 -14.56 -6.09 1.87
C ALA A 45 -14.89 -5.57 3.28
N ASP A 46 -14.18 -4.55 3.78
CA ASP A 46 -14.42 -4.01 5.11
C ASP A 46 -15.77 -3.27 5.19
N ARG A 47 -16.73 -3.86 5.91
CA ARG A 47 -18.08 -3.29 6.11
C ARG A 47 -18.16 -2.30 7.27
N LYS A 48 -17.12 -1.51 7.50
CA LYS A 48 -17.07 -0.61 8.66
C LYS A 48 -18.00 0.57 8.46
N LEU A 49 -18.99 0.71 9.35
CA LEU A 49 -20.01 1.76 9.27
C LEU A 49 -19.62 3.02 10.07
N ASN A 50 -18.72 2.89 11.05
CA ASN A 50 -18.25 4.01 11.87
C ASN A 50 -17.06 4.71 11.21
N LYS A 51 -17.18 6.03 10.97
CA LYS A 51 -16.13 6.85 10.33
C LYS A 51 -14.78 6.80 11.02
N ASN A 52 -14.76 6.89 12.36
CA ASN A 52 -13.50 6.84 13.12
C ASN A 52 -12.84 5.46 13.01
N ALA A 53 -13.64 4.39 13.00
CA ALA A 53 -13.12 3.04 12.83
C ALA A 53 -12.53 2.82 11.42
N VAL A 54 -13.15 3.37 10.38
CA VAL A 54 -12.65 3.35 8.99
C VAL A 54 -11.27 4.02 8.93
N ASP A 55 -11.16 5.24 9.43
CA ASP A 55 -9.92 6.02 9.38
C ASP A 55 -8.80 5.36 10.18
N ASN A 56 -9.10 4.93 11.41
CA ASN A 56 -8.11 4.30 12.27
C ASN A 56 -7.58 3.00 11.66
N ILE A 57 -8.46 2.16 11.13
CA ILE A 57 -8.03 0.87 10.57
C ILE A 57 -7.28 1.06 9.25
N SER A 58 -7.70 2.01 8.39
CA SER A 58 -6.93 2.33 7.17
C SER A 58 -5.50 2.77 7.51
N ARG A 59 -5.32 3.60 8.55
CA ARG A 59 -3.99 4.01 9.03
C ARG A 59 -3.18 2.83 9.56
N ILE A 60 -3.78 1.95 10.35
CA ILE A 60 -3.11 0.75 10.88
C ILE A 60 -2.66 -0.17 9.74
N LYS A 61 -3.52 -0.43 8.75
CA LYS A 61 -3.18 -1.28 7.60
C LYS A 61 -2.02 -0.69 6.79
N ARG A 62 -2.06 0.61 6.51
CA ARG A 62 -0.95 1.32 5.83
C ARG A 62 0.35 1.24 6.64
N LEU A 63 0.26 1.41 7.97
CA LEU A 63 1.41 1.27 8.86
C LEU A 63 2.02 -0.14 8.79
N ALA A 64 1.19 -1.19 8.88
CA ALA A 64 1.65 -2.57 8.77
C ALA A 64 2.39 -2.85 7.46
N VAL A 65 1.83 -2.43 6.31
CA VAL A 65 2.50 -2.59 5.00
C VAL A 65 3.84 -1.85 4.96
N ASN A 66 3.90 -0.63 5.50
CA ASN A 66 5.13 0.16 5.52
C ASN A 66 6.20 -0.46 6.42
N LEU A 67 5.84 -0.94 7.60
CA LEU A 67 6.76 -1.59 8.52
C LEU A 67 7.38 -2.86 7.92
N VAL A 68 6.56 -3.70 7.30
CA VAL A 68 6.99 -4.94 6.66
C VAL A 68 7.92 -4.68 5.46
N ARG A 69 7.73 -3.57 4.75
CA ARG A 69 8.62 -3.15 3.65
C ARG A 69 9.94 -2.59 4.14
N LYS A 70 9.91 -1.85 5.24
CA LYS A 70 11.11 -1.21 5.82
C LYS A 70 12.02 -2.24 6.49
N ASN A 71 11.43 -3.18 7.22
CA ASN A 71 12.14 -4.13 8.06
C ASN A 71 12.22 -5.50 7.39
N ASP A 72 12.98 -5.57 6.29
CA ASP A 72 13.16 -6.79 5.52
C ASP A 72 13.98 -7.84 6.29
N PHE A 73 14.86 -7.43 7.22
CA PHE A 73 15.74 -8.31 8.01
C PHE A 73 16.45 -9.41 7.18
N GLY A 74 16.76 -9.11 5.90
CA GLY A 74 17.35 -10.07 4.95
C GLY A 74 16.39 -11.15 4.41
N ASN A 75 15.11 -11.10 4.79
CA ASN A 75 14.09 -12.08 4.45
C ASN A 75 13.40 -11.75 3.12
N LYS A 76 13.92 -12.27 2.00
CA LYS A 76 13.40 -12.06 0.63
C LYS A 76 11.96 -12.55 0.36
N LYS A 77 11.17 -12.88 1.38
CA LYS A 77 9.75 -13.23 1.27
C LYS A 77 8.92 -12.08 0.68
N SER A 78 7.85 -12.44 -0.01
CA SER A 78 6.87 -11.47 -0.52
C SER A 78 6.17 -10.72 0.61
N VAL A 79 5.67 -9.52 0.31
CA VAL A 79 4.89 -8.70 1.26
C VAL A 79 3.72 -9.48 1.85
N ARG A 80 3.03 -10.28 1.03
CA ARG A 80 1.94 -11.17 1.48
C ARG A 80 2.39 -12.15 2.57
N LEU A 81 3.52 -12.82 2.36
CA LEU A 81 4.04 -13.80 3.32
C LEU A 81 4.50 -13.14 4.62
N LYS A 82 5.11 -11.96 4.52
CA LYS A 82 5.53 -11.20 5.71
C LYS A 82 4.33 -10.67 6.50
N LEU A 83 3.27 -10.19 5.84
CA LEU A 83 2.02 -9.82 6.50
C LEU A 83 1.36 -11.02 7.21
N LYS A 84 1.37 -12.21 6.57
CA LYS A 84 0.93 -13.44 7.24
C LYS A 84 1.82 -13.85 8.41
N GLN A 85 3.14 -13.71 8.28
CA GLN A 85 4.06 -14.01 9.38
C GLN A 85 3.82 -13.06 10.56
N LEU A 86 3.60 -11.78 10.29
CA LEU A 86 3.23 -10.78 11.29
C LEU A 86 1.92 -11.11 12.02
N GLN A 87 1.02 -11.87 11.39
CA GLN A 87 -0.20 -12.36 12.02
C GLN A 87 0.01 -13.61 12.89
N TRP A 88 0.98 -14.47 12.56
CA TRP A 88 1.17 -15.79 13.18
C TRP A 88 2.30 -15.87 14.21
N ASP A 89 3.26 -14.95 14.14
CA ASP A 89 4.47 -14.95 14.95
C ASP A 89 4.57 -13.62 15.72
N GLU A 90 4.26 -13.69 17.02
CA GLU A 90 4.31 -12.55 17.93
C GLU A 90 5.72 -11.98 18.07
N ASN A 91 6.76 -12.82 18.04
CA ASN A 91 8.14 -12.35 18.10
C ASN A 91 8.49 -11.56 16.85
N TYR A 92 8.08 -12.06 15.67
CA TYR A 92 8.26 -11.33 14.42
C TYR A 92 7.49 -9.99 14.42
N LEU A 93 6.26 -9.97 14.93
CA LEU A 93 5.49 -8.73 15.12
C LEU A 93 6.24 -7.72 15.99
N LEU A 94 6.71 -8.14 17.17
CA LEU A 94 7.45 -7.29 18.10
C LEU A 94 8.76 -6.78 17.50
N ASN A 95 9.50 -7.64 16.78
CA ASN A 95 10.72 -7.26 16.08
C ASN A 95 10.46 -6.19 15.02
N ILE A 96 9.38 -6.34 14.23
CA ILE A 96 8.96 -5.36 13.22
C ILE A 96 8.53 -4.03 13.86
N LEU A 97 7.80 -4.08 14.99
CA LEU A 97 7.33 -2.88 15.70
C LEU A 97 8.45 -2.12 16.40
N LEU A 98 9.39 -2.84 17.02
CA LEU A 98 10.49 -2.27 17.78
C LEU A 98 11.73 -1.99 16.92
N GLY A 99 11.75 -2.46 15.67
CA GLY A 99 12.89 -2.32 14.77
C GLY A 99 14.12 -3.12 15.21
N LYS A 100 13.92 -4.21 15.96
CA LYS A 100 14.99 -5.08 16.46
C LYS A 100 15.05 -6.34 15.60
N SER A 101 16.24 -6.73 15.11
CA SER A 101 16.42 -7.92 14.28
C SER A 101 16.66 -9.16 15.11
#